data_AF-A0A0H3DH29-F1
#
_entry.id   AF-A0A0H3DH29-F1
#
_cell.length_a   1.000
_cell.length_b   1.000
_cell.length_c   1.000
_cell.angle_alpha   90.00
_cell.angle_beta   90.00
_cell.angle_gamma   90.00
#
_symmetry.space_group_name_H-M   'P 1'
#
loop_
_entity.id
_entity.type
_entity.pdbx_description
1 polymer ?
#
loop_
_entity_poly.entity_id
_entity_poly.type
_entity_poly.pdbx_seq_one_letter_code
_entity_poly.pdbx_strand_id
1 'polypeptide(L)' 'MRGLVYRAAWLGDQGRPFNQEAAMAKLYVSEVANRAAGAAVQIHGGYGCIRESAISRFCADAKTLEIGGAPTRSSAT' A
#
# COMPACT_ATOMS: atom_id res chain seq x y z
N MET A 1 -1.73 -0.86 11.13
CA MET A 1 -2.07 -1.47 9.83
C MET A 1 -3.38 -2.24 9.85
N ARG A 2 -3.54 -3.30 10.68
CA ARG A 2 -4.74 -4.16 10.68
C ARG A 2 -6.04 -3.47 11.18
N GLY A 3 -5.97 -2.63 12.21
CA GLY A 3 -7.17 -2.01 12.80
C GLY A 3 -7.94 -1.06 11.87
N LEU A 4 -7.25 -0.31 11.01
CA LEU A 4 -7.87 0.61 10.04
C LEU A 4 -8.64 -0.15 8.95
N VAL A 5 -8.04 -1.22 8.43
CA VAL A 5 -8.66 -2.09 7.44
C VAL A 5 -9.87 -2.82 8.04
N TYR A 6 -9.73 -3.36 9.26
CA TYR A 6 -10.86 -4.01 9.93
C TYR A 6 -11.99 -3.06 10.27
N ARG A 7 -11.69 -1.82 10.64
CA ARG A 7 -12.71 -0.80 10.86
C ARG A 7 -13.45 -0.44 9.57
N ALA A 8 -12.73 -0.27 8.46
CA ALA A 8 -13.34 -0.01 7.16
C ALA A 8 -14.21 -1.20 6.70
N ALA A 9 -13.73 -2.43 6.86
CA ALA A 9 -14.49 -3.65 6.55
C ALA A 9 -15.75 -3.77 7.43
N TRP A 10 -15.61 -3.55 8.75
CA TRP A 10 -16.74 -3.59 9.68
C TRP A 10 -17.79 -2.52 9.38
N LEU A 11 -17.38 -1.30 8.99
CA LEU A 11 -18.33 -0.26 8.57
C LEU A 11 -19.05 -0.62 7.27
N GLY A 12 -18.35 -1.27 6.33
CA GLY A 12 -18.94 -1.81 5.10
C GLY A 12 -19.96 -2.92 5.36
N ASP A 13 -19.63 -3.87 6.25
CA ASP A 13 -20.54 -4.95 6.67
C ASP A 13 -21.81 -4.42 7.38
N GLN A 14 -21.70 -3.29 8.08
CA GLN A 14 -22.81 -2.62 8.76
C GLN A 14 -23.62 -1.68 7.85
N GLY A 15 -23.27 -1.60 6.55
CA GLY A 15 -23.95 -0.71 5.59
C GLY A 15 -23.83 0.78 5.92
N ARG A 16 -22.85 1.16 6.76
CA ARG A 16 -22.62 2.57 7.15
C ARG A 16 -21.74 3.24 6.11
N PRO A 17 -21.83 4.57 5.95
CA PRO A 17 -20.91 5.29 5.07
C PRO A 17 -19.46 5.05 5.53
N PHE A 18 -18.68 4.39 4.68
CA PHE A 18 -17.30 3.97 4.96
C PHE A 18 -16.31 4.51 3.91
N ASN A 19 -16.78 5.36 3.00
CA ASN A 19 -15.99 5.87 1.87
C ASN A 19 -14.72 6.60 2.33
N GLN A 20 -14.80 7.37 3.42
CA GLN A 20 -13.68 8.13 3.95
C GLN A 20 -12.66 7.21 4.65
N GLU A 21 -13.14 6.29 5.48
CA GLU A 21 -12.32 5.28 6.15
C GLU A 21 -11.66 4.32 5.14
N ALA A 22 -12.37 3.95 4.06
CA ALA A 22 -11.82 3.14 2.98
C ALA A 22 -10.73 3.89 2.20
N ALA A 23 -10.95 5.16 1.87
CA ALA A 23 -9.94 5.99 1.22
C ALA A 23 -8.68 6.15 2.10
N MET A 24 -8.86 6.42 3.40
CA MET A 24 -7.77 6.49 4.36
C MET A 24 -7.04 5.16 4.52
N ALA A 25 -7.78 4.05 4.64
CA ALA A 25 -7.20 2.72 4.76
C ALA A 25 -6.40 2.34 3.51
N LYS A 26 -6.93 2.64 2.31
CA LYS A 26 -6.25 2.38 1.04
C LYS A 26 -4.96 3.18 0.89
N LEU A 27 -5.00 4.49 1.16
CA LEU A 27 -3.83 5.36 1.12
C LEU A 27 -2.73 4.85 2.06
N TYR A 28 -3.12 4.57 3.31
CA TYR A 28 -2.19 4.11 4.33
C TYR A 28 -1.58 2.75 4.01
N VAL A 29 -2.36 1.80 3.47
CA VAL A 29 -1.86 0.47 3.09
C VAL A 29 -0.87 0.57 1.92
N SER A 30 -1.15 1.38 0.90
CA SER A 30 -0.23 1.57 -0.24
C SER A 30 1.10 2.19 0.20
N GLU A 31 1.08 3.19 1.09
CA GLU A 31 2.30 3.82 1.59
C GLU A 31 3.17 2.84 2.40
N VAL A 32 2.53 2.05 3.28
CA VAL A 32 3.24 1.04 4.07
C VAL A 32 3.79 -0.08 3.18
N ALA A 33 3.05 -0.50 2.15
CA ALA A 33 3.51 -1.50 1.18
C ALA A 33 4.78 -1.05 0.44
N ASN A 34 4.82 0.22 0.01
CA ASN A 34 6.00 0.80 -0.62
C ASN A 34 7.21 0.88 0.32
N ARG A 35 6.99 1.31 1.58
CA ARG A 35 8.07 1.34 2.58
C ARG A 35 8.62 -0.05 2.86
N ALA A 36 7.75 -1.05 3.00
CA ALA A 36 8.13 -2.44 3.22
C ALA A 36 8.91 -3.02 2.03
N ALA A 37 8.45 -2.76 0.80
CA ALA A 37 9.15 -3.19 -0.41
C ALA A 37 10.53 -2.52 -0.55
N GLY A 38 10.64 -1.22 -0.27
CA GLY A 38 11.92 -0.50 -0.26
C GLY A 38 12.89 -1.06 0.78
N ALA A 39 12.42 -1.30 2.00
CA ALA A 39 13.22 -1.92 3.06
C ALA A 39 13.67 -3.34 2.67
N ALA A 40 12.78 -4.14 2.06
CA ALA A 40 13.11 -5.48 1.59
C ALA A 40 14.22 -5.46 0.53
N VAL A 41 14.16 -4.55 -0.45
CA VAL A 41 15.22 -4.36 -1.45
C VAL A 41 16.54 -3.96 -0.77
N GLN A 42 16.49 -3.05 0.19
CA GLN A 42 17.68 -2.57 0.88
C GLN A 42 18.37 -3.65 1.73
N ILE A 43 17.59 -4.54 2.37
CA ILE A 43 18.12 -5.69 3.12
C ILE A 43 18.75 -6.73 2.18
N HIS A 44 18.14 -6.98 1.02
CA HIS A 44 18.61 -7.99 0.06
C HIS A 44 19.72 -7.48 -0.88
N GLY A 45 20.09 -6.21 -0.81
CA GLY A 45 21.16 -5.61 -1.61
C GLY A 45 20.95 -5.84 -3.11
N GLY A 46 22.01 -6.26 -3.81
CA GLY A 46 21.98 -6.53 -5.25
C GLY A 46 20.93 -7.57 -5.68
N TYR A 47 20.55 -8.50 -4.79
CA TYR A 47 19.53 -9.52 -5.06
C TYR A 47 18.11 -8.92 -5.13
N GLY A 48 17.88 -7.76 -4.51
CA GLY A 48 16.62 -7.03 -4.58
C GLY A 48 16.33 -6.40 -5.95
N CYS A 49 17.37 -6.20 -6.78
CA CYS A 49 17.26 -5.62 -8.13
C CYS A 49 17.17 -6.65 -9.26
N ILE A 50 17.35 -7.95 -8.97
CA ILE A 50 17.25 -8.99 -9.99
C ILE A 50 15.76 -9.21 -10.32
N ARG A 51 15.41 -9.13 -11.61
CA ARG A 51 14.00 -9.26 -12.07
C ARG A 51 13.35 -10.59 -11.72
N GLU A 52 14.15 -11.62 -11.50
CA GLU A 52 13.70 -12.98 -11.14
C GLU A 52 13.46 -13.13 -9.64
N SER A 53 13.90 -12.17 -8.83
CA SER A 53 13.67 -12.17 -7.38
C SER A 53 12.21 -11.82 -7.08
N ALA A 54 11.60 -12.60 -6.18
CA ALA A 54 10.27 -12.30 -5.65
C ALA A 54 10.15 -10.86 -5.12
N ILE A 55 11.25 -10.31 -4.56
CA ILE A 55 11.33 -8.96 -3.99
C ILE A 55 11.13 -7.86 -5.05
N SER A 56 11.72 -8.03 -6.24
CA SER A 56 11.58 -7.07 -7.35
C SER A 56 10.13 -7.02 -7.84
N ARG A 57 9.47 -8.19 -7.87
CA ARG A 57 8.05 -8.30 -8.19
C ARG A 57 7.14 -7.65 -7.15
N PHE A 58 7.39 -7.89 -5.86
CA PHE A 58 6.66 -7.21 -4.78
C PHE A 58 6.83 -5.69 -4.83
N CYS A 59 8.01 -5.19 -5.21
CA CYS A 59 8.25 -3.75 -5.39
C CYS A 59 7.46 -3.16 -6.57
N ALA A 60 7.33 -3.90 -7.67
CA ALA A 60 6.48 -3.50 -8.79
C ALA A 60 5.00 -3.47 -8.41
N ASP A 61 4.51 -4.51 -7.74
CA ASP A 61 3.10 -4.59 -7.31
C ASP A 61 2.76 -3.50 -6.29
N ALA A 62 3.67 -3.18 -5.37
CA ALA A 62 3.51 -2.09 -4.41
C ALA A 62 3.37 -0.71 -5.10
N LYS A 63 4.14 -0.46 -6.16
CA LYS A 63 4.01 0.75 -6.98
C LYS A 63 2.71 0.79 -7.77
N THR A 64 2.25 -0.35 -8.28
CA THR A 64 0.94 -0.44 -8.94
C THR A 64 -0.21 -0.13 -7.98
N LEU A 65 -0.11 -0.58 -6.72
CA LEU A 65 -1.07 -0.24 -5.65
C LEU A 65 -1.07 1.25 -5.28
N GLU A 66 0.06 1.94 -5.46
CA GLU A 66 0.16 3.37 -5.29
C GLU A 66 -0.56 4.14 -6.41
N ILE A 67 -0.26 3.80 -7.68
CA ILE A 67 -0.76 4.54 -8.84
C ILE A 67 -2.22 4.22 -9.15
N GLY A 68 -2.63 2.95 -9.02
CA GLY A 68 -3.94 2.46 -9.44
C GLY A 68 -5.11 2.87 -8.53
N GLY A 69 -4.88 3.63 -7.46
CA GLY A 69 -5.86 3.76 -6.40
C GLY A 69 -6.09 5.12 -5.77
N ALA A 70 -5.06 5.97 -5.66
CA ALA A 70 -5.16 7.34 -5.18
C ALA A 70 -3.82 8.06 -5.43
N PRO A 71 -3.79 9.29 -5.97
CA PRO A 71 -2.54 10.04 -6.04
C PRO A 71 -2.07 10.36 -4.61
N THR A 72 -1.00 9.73 -4.17
CA THR A 72 -0.45 9.87 -2.80
C THR A 72 0.11 11.26 -2.49
N ARG A 73 0.09 12.17 -3.48
CA ARG A 73 0.77 13.47 -3.36
C ARG A 73 0.17 14.63 -4.18
N SER A 74 -1.12 14.60 -4.50
CA SER A 74 -1.78 15.78 -5.11
C SER A 74 -2.51 16.59 -4.02
N SER A 75 -1.76 17.46 -3.33
CA SER A 75 -2.18 18.63 -2.51
C SER A 75 -1.37 18.77 -1.21
N ALA A 76 -0.12 19.22 -1.34
CA ALA A 76 0.60 19.94 -0.29
C ALA A 76 1.64 20.87 -0.94
N THR A 77 1.18 21.69 -1.87
CA THR A 77 1.73 23.01 -2.22
C THR A 77 0.54 23.90 -2.55
#